data_AF-A0A178AUL1-F1
#
_entry.id   AF-A0A178AUL1-F1
#
_cell.length_a   1.000
_cell.length_b   1.000
_cell.length_c   1.000
_cell.angle_alpha   90.00
_cell.angle_beta   90.00
_cell.angle_gamma   90.00
#
_symmetry.space_group_name_H-M   'P 1'
#
loop_
_entity.id
_entity.type
_entity.pdbx_description
1 polymer ?
#
loop_
_entity_poly.entity_id
_entity_poly.type
_entity_poly.pdbx_seq_one_letter_code
_entity_poly.pdbx_strand_id
1 'polypeptide(L)'
;MPDGVFVKDLDLIDAFAKYSDPMLKENLSYLQQLRQGSRGYYFGEYLSQGYLGIDGICSQATMQDLIGSGLFELMPEFEDQASWNLWANRVIQLRDPFRGGTIGITPSHDYEVRRAILIAETCFPGRWALPTAVMLLSLKPRMNKDRVILDAFAAMYSEEEVRRLSFQDIKIDARRLPEDKQFAKLLDDIQVHILGEDINLLLDPFTMLG
;
A
#
# COMPACT_ATOMS: atom_id res chain seq x y z
N MET A 1 -9.48 14.20 7.86
CA MET A 1 -8.90 14.96 6.72
C MET A 1 -9.98 15.85 6.14
N PRO A 2 -9.68 17.04 5.61
CA PRO A 2 -10.67 17.83 4.89
C PRO A 2 -11.16 17.04 3.67
N ASP A 3 -12.46 17.10 3.39
CA ASP A 3 -13.04 16.49 2.20
C ASP A 3 -12.48 17.17 0.94
N GLY A 4 -12.15 16.38 -0.09
CA GLY A 4 -11.69 16.90 -1.38
C GLY A 4 -10.18 17.18 -1.51
N VAL A 5 -9.35 16.83 -0.51
CA VAL A 5 -7.89 17.00 -0.60
C VAL A 5 -7.24 16.00 -1.55
N PHE A 6 -7.76 14.78 -1.58
CA PHE A 6 -7.30 13.70 -2.46
C PHE A 6 -8.47 13.22 -3.32
N VAL A 7 -8.18 12.96 -4.58
CA VAL A 7 -9.09 12.28 -5.49
C VAL A 7 -8.29 11.21 -6.25
N LYS A 8 -8.85 10.02 -6.39
CA LYS A 8 -8.22 8.96 -7.18
C LYS A 8 -8.20 9.38 -8.64
N ASP A 9 -7.10 9.11 -9.33
CA ASP A 9 -7.05 9.33 -10.79
C ASP A 9 -8.21 8.60 -11.49
N LEU A 10 -8.53 7.38 -11.05
CA LEU A 10 -9.62 6.56 -11.56
C LEU A 10 -10.99 7.21 -11.39
N ASP A 11 -11.28 7.82 -10.24
CA ASP A 11 -12.58 8.46 -10.01
C ASP A 11 -12.77 9.65 -10.96
N LEU A 12 -11.69 10.40 -11.23
CA LEU A 12 -11.69 11.47 -12.22
C LEU A 12 -11.81 10.95 -13.65
N ILE A 13 -11.02 9.92 -14.00
CA ILE A 13 -11.07 9.30 -15.32
C ILE A 13 -12.50 8.80 -15.58
N ASP A 14 -13.14 8.14 -14.62
CA ASP A 14 -14.50 7.62 -14.76
C ASP A 14 -15.54 8.73 -14.92
N ALA A 15 -15.41 9.82 -14.16
CA ALA A 15 -16.32 10.96 -14.25
C ALA A 15 -16.21 11.69 -15.60
N PHE A 16 -15.00 11.79 -16.16
CA PHE A 16 -14.70 12.62 -17.33
C PHE A 16 -14.48 11.87 -18.64
N ALA A 17 -14.29 10.55 -18.64
CA ALA A 17 -13.98 9.76 -19.84
C ALA A 17 -15.04 9.94 -20.95
N LYS A 18 -16.32 10.09 -20.58
CA LYS A 18 -17.42 10.31 -21.54
C LYS A 18 -17.35 11.63 -22.32
N TYR A 19 -16.56 12.59 -21.85
CA TYR A 19 -16.36 13.89 -22.54
C TYR A 19 -15.11 13.89 -23.43
N SER A 20 -14.44 12.74 -23.59
CA SER A 20 -13.28 12.61 -24.45
C SER A 20 -13.61 12.92 -25.91
N ASP A 21 -12.71 13.63 -26.60
CA ASP A 21 -12.79 13.78 -28.05
C ASP A 21 -12.60 12.39 -28.71
N PRO A 22 -13.59 11.86 -29.44
CA PRO A 22 -13.48 10.57 -30.09
C PRO A 22 -12.49 10.55 -31.26
N MET A 23 -12.07 11.71 -31.76
CA MET A 23 -11.08 11.83 -32.84
C MET A 23 -9.65 11.66 -32.33
N LEU A 24 -9.42 11.84 -31.03
CA LEU A 24 -8.11 11.64 -30.40
C LEU A 24 -7.98 10.19 -29.91
N LYS A 25 -6.99 9.47 -30.43
CA LYS A 25 -6.69 8.09 -30.02
C LYS A 25 -6.24 8.01 -28.56
N GLU A 26 -5.47 8.98 -28.10
CA GLU A 26 -4.92 9.06 -26.74
C GLU A 26 -5.78 10.02 -25.89
N ASN A 27 -6.98 9.56 -25.54
CA ASN A 27 -7.94 10.32 -24.74
C ASN A 27 -8.23 9.65 -23.38
N LEU A 28 -9.10 10.26 -22.56
CA LEU A 28 -9.41 9.72 -21.23
C LEU A 28 -10.11 8.36 -21.31
N SER A 29 -10.91 8.08 -22.34
CA SER A 29 -11.48 6.76 -22.56
C SER A 29 -10.42 5.69 -22.82
N TYR A 30 -9.37 6.02 -23.60
CA TYR A 30 -8.24 5.14 -23.81
C TYR A 30 -7.45 4.91 -22.51
N LEU A 31 -7.18 5.97 -21.75
CA LEU A 31 -6.53 5.87 -20.45
C LEU A 31 -7.36 5.03 -19.45
N GLN A 32 -8.68 5.19 -19.44
CA GLN A 32 -9.61 4.38 -18.65
C GLN A 32 -9.45 2.90 -18.99
N GLN A 33 -9.43 2.54 -20.28
CA GLN A 33 -9.23 1.16 -20.71
C GLN A 33 -7.86 0.60 -20.27
N LEU A 34 -6.80 1.40 -20.32
CA LEU A 34 -5.48 0.99 -19.83
C LEU A 34 -5.52 0.71 -18.32
N ARG A 35 -6.09 1.63 -17.53
CA ARG A 35 -6.12 1.55 -16.06
C ARG A 35 -7.10 0.46 -15.55
N GLN A 36 -8.27 0.33 -16.16
CA GLN A 36 -9.30 -0.61 -15.74
C GLN A 36 -9.21 -1.99 -16.42
N GLY A 37 -8.47 -2.08 -17.52
CA GLY A 37 -8.33 -3.30 -18.28
C GLY A 37 -7.61 -4.41 -17.51
N SER A 38 -7.78 -5.65 -17.97
CA SER A 38 -7.18 -6.85 -17.38
C SER A 38 -5.65 -6.88 -17.39
N ARG A 39 -4.99 -5.93 -18.09
CA ARG A 39 -3.53 -5.81 -18.12
C ARG A 39 -2.93 -5.28 -16.82
N GLY A 40 -3.71 -4.63 -15.97
CA GLY A 40 -3.25 -4.21 -14.63
C GLY A 40 -2.34 -2.99 -14.61
N TYR A 41 -2.52 -2.03 -15.54
CA TYR A 41 -1.73 -0.80 -15.58
C TYR A 41 -2.14 0.25 -14.54
N TYR A 42 -3.10 -0.05 -13.67
CA TYR A 42 -3.40 0.81 -12.51
C TYR A 42 -2.44 0.51 -11.37
N PHE A 43 -1.78 1.55 -10.86
CA PHE A 43 -0.81 1.44 -9.79
C PHE A 43 -1.07 2.40 -8.61
N GLY A 44 -2.33 2.84 -8.45
CA GLY A 44 -2.75 3.52 -7.22
C GLY A 44 -2.49 5.01 -7.17
N GLU A 45 -2.62 5.74 -8.28
CA GLU A 45 -2.33 7.17 -8.31
C GLU A 45 -3.45 7.99 -7.65
N TYR A 46 -3.04 8.92 -6.78
CA TYR A 46 -3.92 9.92 -6.18
C TYR A 46 -3.46 11.32 -6.63
N LEU A 47 -4.43 12.16 -6.99
CA LEU A 47 -4.21 13.58 -7.21
C LEU A 47 -4.52 14.33 -5.92
N SER A 48 -3.57 15.16 -5.49
CA SER A 48 -3.73 16.06 -4.35
C SER A 48 -3.74 17.51 -4.80
N GLN A 49 -4.46 18.38 -4.07
CA GLN A 49 -4.51 19.82 -4.33
C GLN A 49 -3.25 20.56 -3.84
N GLY A 50 -2.06 20.11 -4.25
CA GLY A 50 -0.77 20.75 -3.94
C GLY A 50 -0.02 20.13 -2.76
N TYR A 51 0.93 20.88 -2.20
CA TYR A 51 1.80 20.43 -1.12
C TYR A 51 1.00 20.25 0.18
N LEU A 52 0.87 19.00 0.62
CA LEU A 52 0.17 18.64 1.86
C LEU A 52 1.19 18.46 3.00
N GLY A 53 1.67 19.56 3.56
CA GLY A 53 2.55 19.60 4.73
C GLY A 53 1.82 20.13 5.96
N ILE A 54 0.80 19.41 6.43
CA ILE A 54 0.08 19.80 7.65
C ILE A 54 0.72 19.10 8.85
N ASP A 55 1.37 19.89 9.70
CA ASP A 55 2.06 19.40 10.88
C ASP A 55 1.13 18.57 11.80
N GLY A 56 1.67 17.46 12.32
CA GLY A 56 0.92 16.48 13.11
C GLY A 56 -0.12 15.63 12.35
N ILE A 57 -0.37 15.90 11.07
CA ILE A 57 -1.35 15.17 10.24
C ILE A 57 -0.69 14.35 9.13
N CYS A 58 0.48 14.79 8.62
CA CYS A 58 1.24 14.06 7.62
C CYS A 58 2.64 13.70 8.12
N SER A 59 3.20 12.60 7.60
CA SER A 59 4.62 12.28 7.68
C SER A 59 5.18 12.18 6.26
N GLN A 60 6.39 12.70 6.05
CA GLN A 60 7.05 12.73 4.75
C GLN A 60 8.47 12.20 4.89
N ALA A 61 8.88 11.37 3.93
CA ALA A 61 10.26 10.94 3.77
C ALA A 61 10.62 11.04 2.29
N THR A 62 11.89 11.30 2.00
CA THR A 62 12.38 11.27 0.62
C THR A 62 12.62 9.83 0.19
N MET A 63 12.64 9.59 -1.13
CA MET A 63 13.07 8.29 -1.67
C MET A 63 14.51 7.96 -1.24
N GLN A 64 15.36 8.98 -1.07
CA GLN A 64 16.73 8.79 -0.61
C GLN A 64 16.78 8.32 0.86
N ASP A 65 15.87 8.79 1.72
CA ASP A 65 15.76 8.32 3.12
C ASP A 65 15.36 6.85 3.17
N LEU A 66 14.39 6.45 2.33
CA LEU A 66 13.97 5.05 2.19
C LEU A 66 15.13 4.17 1.72
N ILE A 67 15.84 4.59 0.66
CA ILE A 67 17.02 3.86 0.14
C ILE A 67 18.10 3.77 1.23
N GLY A 68 18.43 4.88 1.88
CA GLY A 68 19.43 4.95 2.94
C GLY A 68 19.08 4.10 4.16
N SER A 69 17.79 3.87 4.42
CA SER A 69 17.30 2.99 5.49
C SER A 69 17.23 1.51 5.09
N GLY A 70 17.53 1.19 3.83
CA GLY A 70 17.63 -0.17 3.31
C GLY A 70 16.43 -0.63 2.49
N LEU A 71 15.72 0.26 1.78
CA LEU A 71 14.63 -0.14 0.88
C LEU A 71 15.08 -1.17 -0.17
N PHE A 72 16.27 -1.01 -0.76
CA PHE A 72 16.81 -1.97 -1.73
C PHE A 72 17.28 -3.28 -1.09
N GLU A 73 17.53 -3.29 0.22
CA GLU A 73 17.75 -4.54 0.94
C GLU A 73 16.44 -5.33 1.10
N LEU A 74 15.33 -4.63 1.34
CA LEU A 74 14.00 -5.23 1.48
C LEU A 74 13.40 -5.64 0.11
N MET A 75 13.59 -4.79 -0.90
CA MET A 75 13.11 -4.93 -2.27
C MET A 75 14.26 -4.73 -3.26
N PRO A 76 15.18 -5.71 -3.40
CA PRO A 76 16.32 -5.62 -4.33
C PRO A 76 15.88 -5.35 -5.78
N GLU A 77 14.66 -5.77 -6.13
CA GLU A 77 14.07 -5.57 -7.45
C GLU A 77 13.89 -4.08 -7.80
N PHE A 78 13.92 -3.16 -6.82
CA PHE A 78 13.83 -1.72 -7.05
C PHE A 78 15.17 -1.08 -7.43
N GLU A 79 16.30 -1.73 -7.11
CA GLU A 79 17.64 -1.23 -7.41
C GLU A 79 17.99 -1.35 -8.92
N ASP A 80 17.28 -2.21 -9.65
CA ASP A 80 17.52 -2.46 -11.07
C ASP A 80 17.21 -1.25 -11.96
N GLN A 81 18.22 -0.41 -12.18
CA GLN A 81 18.16 0.79 -13.00
C GLN A 81 17.78 0.50 -14.46
N ALA A 82 18.13 -0.68 -14.98
CA ALA A 82 17.76 -1.06 -16.35
C ALA A 82 16.25 -1.21 -16.53
N SER A 83 15.52 -1.43 -15.42
CA SER A 83 14.07 -1.58 -15.40
C SER A 83 13.31 -0.28 -15.11
N TRP A 84 13.98 0.81 -14.75
CA TRP A 84 13.30 2.05 -14.32
C TRP A 84 12.49 2.74 -15.43
N ASN A 85 12.85 2.52 -16.71
CA ASN A 85 12.11 3.04 -17.85
C ASN A 85 10.87 2.20 -18.22
N LEU A 86 10.63 1.06 -17.58
CA LEU A 86 9.50 0.18 -17.90
C LEU A 86 8.17 0.66 -17.29
N TRP A 87 8.22 1.62 -16.35
CA TRP A 87 7.07 2.29 -15.74
C TRP A 87 6.02 1.28 -15.25
N ALA A 88 4.77 1.38 -15.71
CA ALA A 88 3.68 0.50 -15.30
C ALA A 88 3.94 -0.99 -15.63
N ASN A 89 4.76 -1.31 -16.65
CA ASN A 89 5.15 -2.69 -16.91
C ASN A 89 6.01 -3.25 -15.78
N ARG A 90 6.87 -2.42 -15.16
CA ARG A 90 7.67 -2.87 -14.00
C ARG A 90 6.78 -3.23 -12.82
N VAL A 91 5.77 -2.40 -12.54
CA VAL A 91 4.78 -2.68 -11.48
C VAL A 91 4.06 -4.01 -11.74
N ILE A 92 3.66 -4.27 -13.01
CA ILE A 92 3.02 -5.54 -13.38
C ILE A 92 3.95 -6.73 -13.12
N GLN A 93 5.24 -6.61 -13.46
CA GLN A 93 6.23 -7.66 -13.20
C GLN A 93 6.40 -7.92 -11.70
N LEU A 94 6.51 -6.86 -10.90
CA LEU A 94 6.66 -6.95 -9.45
C LEU A 94 5.43 -7.56 -8.76
N ARG A 95 4.25 -7.43 -9.38
CA ARG A 95 3.00 -8.05 -8.92
C ARG A 95 2.80 -9.48 -9.38
N ASP A 96 3.63 -10.02 -10.28
CA ASP A 96 3.48 -11.38 -10.78
C ASP A 96 3.42 -12.44 -9.67
N PRO A 97 4.20 -12.34 -8.56
CA PRO A 97 4.08 -13.25 -7.42
C PRO A 97 2.67 -13.32 -6.80
N PHE A 98 1.85 -12.26 -6.88
CA PHE A 98 0.49 -12.28 -6.34
C PHE A 98 -0.50 -13.06 -7.21
N ARG A 99 -0.15 -13.41 -8.45
CA ARG A 99 -1.03 -14.15 -9.37
C ARG A 99 -1.12 -15.64 -9.05
N GLY A 100 -0.11 -16.20 -8.39
CA GLY A 100 -0.04 -17.62 -8.03
C GLY A 100 -0.96 -18.04 -6.89
N GLY A 101 -1.71 -17.11 -6.29
CA GLY A 101 -2.47 -17.37 -5.07
C GLY A 101 -1.53 -17.65 -3.88
N THR A 102 -1.98 -18.47 -2.93
CA THR A 102 -1.17 -18.81 -1.74
C THR A 102 -0.17 -19.95 -1.99
N ILE A 103 -0.11 -20.49 -3.20
CA ILE A 103 0.71 -21.65 -3.53
C ILE A 103 2.17 -21.20 -3.64
N GLY A 104 3.05 -21.75 -2.80
CA GLY A 104 4.48 -21.44 -2.80
C GLY A 104 4.88 -20.23 -1.96
N ILE A 105 3.95 -19.59 -1.26
CA ILE A 105 4.28 -18.56 -0.26
C ILE A 105 4.92 -19.24 0.95
N THR A 106 6.16 -18.85 1.27
CA THR A 106 6.88 -19.31 2.45
C THR A 106 6.72 -18.31 3.61
N PRO A 107 6.98 -18.73 4.86
CA PRO A 107 7.12 -17.80 5.97
C PRO A 107 8.12 -16.69 5.65
N SER A 108 7.84 -15.49 6.13
CA SER A 108 8.73 -14.34 6.00
C SER A 108 10.04 -14.58 6.71
N HIS A 109 11.11 -13.96 6.24
CA HIS A 109 12.39 -14.02 6.94
C HIS A 109 12.45 -12.92 8.01
N ASP A 110 12.94 -13.24 9.21
CA ASP A 110 13.15 -12.26 10.30
C ASP A 110 13.82 -10.97 9.84
N TYR A 111 14.81 -11.09 8.95
CA TYR A 111 15.54 -9.96 8.40
C TYR A 111 14.64 -9.00 7.63
N GLU A 112 13.72 -9.51 6.80
CA GLU A 112 12.78 -8.67 6.05
C GLU A 112 11.85 -7.90 7.00
N VAL A 113 11.34 -8.58 8.05
CA VAL A 113 10.45 -7.97 9.04
C VAL A 113 11.18 -6.87 9.82
N ARG A 114 12.39 -7.16 10.32
CA ARG A 114 13.20 -6.16 11.03
C ARG A 114 13.58 -4.99 10.13
N ARG A 115 13.91 -5.26 8.86
CA ARG A 115 14.25 -4.21 7.90
C ARG A 115 13.06 -3.31 7.60
N ALA A 116 11.87 -3.88 7.39
CA ALA A 116 10.65 -3.10 7.16
C ALA A 116 10.32 -2.20 8.37
N ILE A 117 10.43 -2.72 9.60
CA ILE A 117 10.18 -1.93 10.80
C ILE A 117 11.24 -0.84 10.97
N LEU A 118 12.52 -1.14 10.72
CA LEU A 118 13.59 -0.15 10.78
C LEU A 118 13.37 1.00 9.78
N ILE A 119 13.02 0.70 8.54
CA ILE A 119 12.70 1.73 7.53
C ILE A 119 11.54 2.59 8.03
N ALA A 120 10.49 1.96 8.56
CA ALA A 120 9.30 2.66 9.00
C ALA A 120 9.56 3.57 10.22
N GLU A 121 10.27 3.10 11.24
CA GLU A 121 10.64 3.90 12.41
C GLU A 121 11.58 5.06 12.04
N THR A 122 12.50 4.83 11.10
CA THR A 122 13.47 5.85 10.68
C THR A 122 12.82 6.93 9.82
N CYS A 123 11.97 6.54 8.87
CA CYS A 123 11.39 7.45 7.88
C CYS A 123 10.02 8.01 8.28
N PHE A 124 9.26 7.28 9.11
CA PHE A 124 7.86 7.60 9.47
C PHE A 124 7.61 7.32 10.96
N PRO A 125 8.27 8.03 11.88
CA PRO A 125 8.25 7.71 13.30
C PRO A 125 6.86 7.87 13.95
N GLY A 126 6.71 7.24 15.11
CA GLY A 126 5.53 7.37 15.96
C GLY A 126 4.32 6.64 15.37
N ARG A 127 3.17 7.33 15.28
CA ARG A 127 1.90 6.70 14.84
C ARG A 127 1.91 6.16 13.41
N TRP A 128 2.93 6.48 12.61
CA TRP A 128 3.04 6.05 11.21
C TRP A 128 3.91 4.81 11.03
N ALA A 129 4.76 4.49 12.01
CA ALA A 129 5.78 3.46 11.85
C ALA A 129 5.16 2.06 11.65
N LEU A 130 4.21 1.67 12.51
CA LEU A 130 3.56 0.38 12.37
C LEU A 130 2.82 0.24 11.03
N PRO A 131 1.89 1.15 10.65
CA PRO A 131 1.23 1.05 9.34
C PRO A 131 2.21 1.02 8.17
N THR A 132 3.27 1.84 8.19
CA THR A 132 4.25 1.87 7.10
C THR A 132 5.07 0.58 7.04
N ALA A 133 5.46 -0.01 8.18
CA ALA A 133 6.14 -1.29 8.20
C ALA A 133 5.28 -2.39 7.56
N VAL A 134 3.98 -2.40 7.86
CA VAL A 134 3.03 -3.35 7.29
C VAL A 134 2.82 -3.08 5.79
N MET A 135 2.76 -1.82 5.34
CA MET A 135 2.73 -1.47 3.90
C MET A 135 3.96 -2.00 3.17
N LEU A 136 5.16 -1.79 3.73
CA LEU A 136 6.42 -2.27 3.15
C LEU A 136 6.44 -3.80 3.04
N LEU A 137 5.96 -4.52 4.07
CA LEU A 137 5.84 -5.97 4.03
C LEU A 137 4.82 -6.44 2.99
N SER A 138 3.80 -5.64 2.72
CA SER A 138 2.72 -5.94 1.78
C SER A 138 3.10 -5.80 0.31
N LEU A 139 4.31 -5.30 0.01
CA LEU A 139 4.85 -5.24 -1.36
C LEU A 139 5.13 -6.64 -1.95
N LYS A 140 5.15 -7.68 -1.11
CA LYS A 140 5.28 -9.09 -1.49
C LYS A 140 4.11 -9.91 -0.93
N PRO A 141 3.71 -11.01 -1.58
CA PRO A 141 2.75 -11.94 -0.99
C PRO A 141 3.28 -12.48 0.34
N ARG A 142 2.47 -12.46 1.40
CA ARG A 142 2.83 -13.01 2.72
C ARG A 142 1.91 -14.15 3.11
N MET A 143 2.45 -15.05 3.92
CA MET A 143 1.69 -16.17 4.46
C MET A 143 0.56 -15.64 5.36
N ASN A 144 -0.58 -16.32 5.35
CA ASN A 144 -1.68 -15.98 6.25
C ASN A 144 -1.26 -16.26 7.69
N LYS A 145 -1.47 -15.30 8.60
CA LYS A 145 -1.06 -15.44 10.01
C LYS A 145 0.42 -15.82 10.15
N ASP A 146 1.27 -15.19 9.33
CA ASP A 146 2.71 -15.41 9.32
C ASP A 146 3.32 -15.12 10.70
N ARG A 147 3.74 -16.18 11.42
CA ARG A 147 4.24 -16.06 12.79
C ARG A 147 5.47 -15.20 12.91
N VAL A 148 6.32 -15.16 11.89
CA VAL A 148 7.51 -14.31 11.92
C VAL A 148 7.13 -12.83 11.95
N ILE A 149 6.10 -12.45 11.20
CA ILE A 149 5.54 -11.08 11.25
C ILE A 149 4.84 -10.87 12.59
N LEU A 150 3.89 -11.74 12.94
CA LEU A 150 3.06 -11.57 14.13
C LEU A 150 3.87 -11.45 15.43
N ASP A 151 4.81 -12.36 15.65
CA ASP A 151 5.61 -12.41 16.86
C ASP A 151 6.57 -11.20 16.93
N ALA A 152 7.08 -10.72 15.79
CA ALA A 152 7.93 -9.53 15.74
C ALA A 152 7.15 -8.24 16.09
N PHE A 153 5.94 -8.06 15.56
CA PHE A 153 5.11 -6.90 15.90
C PHE A 153 4.64 -6.96 17.36
N ALA A 154 4.25 -8.14 17.87
CA ALA A 154 3.89 -8.30 19.27
C ALA A 154 5.06 -8.07 20.25
N ALA A 155 6.29 -8.35 19.81
CA ALA A 155 7.50 -8.04 20.60
C ALA A 155 7.86 -6.55 20.59
N MET A 156 7.44 -5.80 19.57
CA MET A 156 7.80 -4.39 19.39
C MET A 156 6.73 -3.41 19.86
N TYR A 157 5.46 -3.78 19.79
CA TYR A 157 4.34 -2.89 20.10
C TYR A 157 3.46 -3.47 21.20
N SER A 158 3.12 -2.61 22.16
CA SER A 158 2.17 -2.93 23.22
C SER A 158 0.72 -2.86 22.72
N GLU A 159 -0.20 -3.51 23.45
CA GLU A 159 -1.63 -3.40 23.17
C GLU A 159 -2.12 -1.94 23.19
N GLU A 160 -1.61 -1.11 24.09
CA GLU A 160 -1.99 0.30 24.19
C GLU A 160 -1.58 1.08 22.94
N GLU A 161 -0.37 0.85 22.43
CA GLU A 161 0.10 1.49 21.21
C GLU A 161 -0.76 1.10 20.02
N VAL A 162 -1.06 -0.20 19.86
CA VAL A 162 -1.91 -0.69 18.76
C VAL A 162 -3.33 -0.13 18.85
N ARG A 163 -3.94 -0.09 20.05
CA ARG A 163 -5.27 0.52 20.23
C ARG A 163 -5.28 2.01 19.84
N ARG A 164 -4.23 2.76 20.17
CA ARG A 164 -4.11 4.19 19.83
C ARG A 164 -3.97 4.46 18.34
N LEU A 165 -3.52 3.49 17.55
CA LEU A 165 -3.42 3.63 16.09
C LEU A 165 -4.79 3.58 15.42
N SER A 166 -5.79 2.97 16.06
CA SER A 166 -7.18 2.90 15.59
C SER A 166 -7.24 2.44 14.12
N PHE A 167 -6.77 1.23 13.83
CA PHE A 167 -6.70 0.73 12.44
C PHE A 167 -8.04 0.74 11.71
N GLN A 168 -9.16 0.68 12.44
CA GLN A 168 -10.51 0.88 11.90
C GLN A 168 -10.71 2.22 11.16
N ASP A 169 -9.93 3.25 11.49
CA ASP A 169 -10.00 4.57 10.86
C ASP A 169 -9.14 4.66 9.58
N ILE A 170 -8.31 3.64 9.31
CA ILE A 170 -7.45 3.61 8.12
C ILE A 170 -8.31 3.26 6.90
N LYS A 171 -8.31 4.18 5.94
CA LYS A 171 -9.00 4.01 4.66
C LYS A 171 -8.11 3.28 3.66
N ILE A 172 -8.49 2.06 3.25
CA ILE A 172 -7.74 1.23 2.29
C ILE A 172 -8.63 0.92 1.08
N ASP A 173 -8.18 1.22 -0.15
CA ASP A 173 -8.86 0.77 -1.37
C ASP A 173 -8.32 -0.59 -1.83
N ALA A 174 -8.64 -1.62 -1.06
CA ALA A 174 -8.21 -2.99 -1.33
C ALA A 174 -8.94 -3.65 -2.52
N ARG A 175 -9.69 -2.94 -3.36
CA ARG A 175 -10.45 -3.58 -4.44
C ARG A 175 -9.56 -4.06 -5.58
N ARG A 176 -8.60 -3.23 -5.98
CA ARG A 176 -7.89 -3.36 -7.27
C ARG A 176 -6.43 -3.76 -7.12
N LEU A 177 -5.76 -3.34 -6.05
CA LEU A 177 -4.34 -3.57 -5.87
C LEU A 177 -4.09 -4.78 -4.95
N PRO A 178 -3.28 -5.77 -5.36
CA PRO A 178 -3.03 -6.94 -4.54
C PRO A 178 -2.23 -6.60 -3.27
N GLU A 179 -1.31 -5.65 -3.33
CA GLU A 179 -0.58 -5.15 -2.15
C GLU A 179 -1.50 -4.47 -1.13
N ASP A 180 -2.54 -3.75 -1.56
CA ASP A 180 -3.51 -3.14 -0.63
C ASP A 180 -4.38 -4.20 0.05
N LYS A 181 -4.71 -5.28 -0.66
CA LYS A 181 -5.38 -6.46 -0.07
C LYS A 181 -4.50 -7.14 0.97
N GLN A 182 -3.22 -7.31 0.64
CA GLN A 182 -2.22 -7.88 1.54
C GLN A 182 -2.04 -6.98 2.78
N PHE A 183 -2.01 -5.67 2.59
CA PHE A 183 -1.91 -4.68 3.66
C PHE A 183 -3.08 -4.73 4.63
N ALA A 184 -4.31 -4.68 4.10
CA ALA A 184 -5.51 -4.80 4.93
C ALA A 184 -5.51 -6.10 5.75
N LYS A 185 -5.12 -7.21 5.11
CA LYS A 185 -5.04 -8.51 5.77
C LYS A 185 -3.98 -8.56 6.86
N LEU A 186 -2.77 -8.05 6.61
CA LEU A 186 -1.70 -8.07 7.61
C LEU A 186 -2.03 -7.18 8.80
N LEU A 187 -2.67 -6.02 8.58
CA LEU A 187 -3.16 -5.18 9.67
C LEU A 187 -4.16 -5.92 10.55
N ASP A 188 -5.12 -6.62 9.94
CA ASP A 188 -6.10 -7.43 10.67
C ASP A 188 -5.44 -8.60 11.42
N ASP A 189 -4.57 -9.37 10.76
CA ASP A 189 -3.83 -10.47 11.38
C ASP A 189 -3.01 -9.98 12.59
N ILE A 190 -2.36 -8.81 12.51
CA ILE A 190 -1.59 -8.19 13.61
C ILE A 190 -2.52 -7.72 14.73
N GLN A 191 -3.63 -7.06 14.40
CA GLN A 191 -4.57 -6.58 15.42
C GLN A 191 -5.19 -7.73 16.19
N VAL A 192 -5.67 -8.76 15.49
CA VAL A 192 -6.21 -9.98 16.11
C VAL A 192 -5.16 -10.65 16.98
N HIS A 193 -3.90 -10.68 16.54
CA HIS A 193 -2.84 -11.32 17.31
C HIS A 193 -2.49 -10.56 18.60
N ILE A 194 -2.45 -9.23 18.57
CA ILE A 194 -2.04 -8.40 19.72
C ILE A 194 -3.22 -8.11 20.65
N LEU A 195 -4.39 -7.75 20.10
CA LEU A 195 -5.56 -7.32 20.87
C LEU A 195 -6.61 -8.41 21.08
N GLY A 196 -6.59 -9.48 20.28
CA GLY A 196 -7.67 -10.46 20.24
C GLY A 196 -8.96 -9.93 19.58
N GLU A 197 -8.89 -8.76 18.92
CA GLU A 197 -10.02 -8.06 18.31
C GLU A 197 -9.88 -8.06 16.79
N ASP A 198 -10.93 -8.52 16.10
CA ASP A 198 -11.04 -8.50 14.64
C ASP A 198 -11.42 -7.09 14.15
N ILE A 199 -10.69 -6.58 13.14
CA ILE A 199 -11.10 -5.37 12.43
C ILE A 199 -12.19 -5.80 11.44
N ASN A 200 -13.41 -6.02 11.97
CA ASN A 200 -14.56 -6.30 11.14
C ASN A 200 -14.67 -5.19 10.09
N LEU A 201 -14.39 -5.56 8.85
CA LEU A 201 -14.58 -4.73 7.66
C LEU A 201 -13.59 -3.54 7.56
N LEU A 202 -12.35 -3.80 7.14
CA LEU A 202 -11.65 -2.90 6.23
C LEU A 202 -12.36 -2.90 4.85
N LEU A 203 -13.66 -2.55 4.86
CA LEU A 203 -14.46 -2.34 3.67
C LEU A 203 -14.07 -0.99 3.08
N ASP A 204 -13.86 -1.02 1.77
CA ASP A 204 -13.66 0.13 0.90
C ASP A 204 -14.52 1.34 1.33
N PRO A 205 -13.92 2.37 1.96
CA PRO A 205 -14.66 3.51 2.51
C PRO A 205 -15.31 4.38 1.44
N PHE A 206 -15.07 4.08 0.16
CA PHE A 206 -15.65 4.74 -1.00
C PHE A 206 -16.97 4.10 -1.46
N THR A 207 -17.40 2.98 -0.86
CA THR A 207 -18.77 2.43 -1.08
C THR A 207 -19.85 3.12 -0.25
N MET A 208 -19.47 3.92 0.76
CA MET A 208 -20.40 4.63 1.65
C MET A 208 -20.84 6.01 1.11
N LEU A 209 -20.45 6.36 -0.13
CA LEU A 209 -20.83 7.60 -0.82
C LEU A 209 -21.79 7.37 -2.02
N GLY A 210 -22.45 6.21 -2.07
CA GLY A 210 -23.49 5.87 -3.04
C GLY A 210 -24.89 6.22 -2.57
#